data_AF-A0A2E6N363-F1
#
_entry.id   AF-A0A2E6N363-F1
#
_cell.length_a   1.000
_cell.length_b   1.000
_cell.length_c   1.000
_cell.angle_alpha   90.00
_cell.angle_beta   90.00
_cell.angle_gamma   90.00
#
_symmetry.space_group_name_H-M   'P 1'
#
loop_
_entity.id
_entity.type
_entity.pdbx_description
1 polymer ?
#
loop_
_entity_poly.entity_id
_entity_poly.type
_entity_poly.pdbx_seq_one_letter_code
_entity_poly.pdbx_strand_id
1 'polypeptide(L)'
;MNKKIILVILLTFACATSTYLLISIPISTSMRITSQKHLDEVIQKGLQKQGIANDHYRVYTAVKDSLFIRKVYQIDTPAGFSKTTLHYELHKLLTEYGIQLPGKVLFPEQDIHLYVTSNGTIYRTLRVRTSPDITSSSDSTRNSLPDSSKL
;
A
#
# COMPACT_ATOMS: atom_id res chain seq x y z
N MET A 1 10.91 -32.97 45.85
CA MET A 1 11.19 -31.71 45.12
C MET A 1 10.15 -30.67 45.54
N ASN A 2 10.56 -29.51 46.06
CA ASN A 2 9.61 -28.56 46.66
C ASN A 2 8.77 -27.86 45.58
N LYS A 3 7.44 -27.87 45.71
CA LYS A 3 6.50 -27.24 44.76
C LYS A 3 6.82 -25.77 44.48
N LYS A 4 7.35 -25.06 45.50
CA LYS A 4 7.81 -23.67 45.39
C LYS A 4 9.00 -23.51 44.42
N ILE A 5 9.94 -24.47 44.42
CA ILE A 5 11.12 -24.45 43.55
C ILE A 5 10.70 -24.69 42.09
N ILE A 6 9.73 -25.58 41.86
CA ILE A 6 9.18 -25.84 40.51
C ILE A 6 8.53 -24.58 39.92
N LEU A 7 7.76 -23.84 40.71
CA LEU A 7 7.15 -22.58 40.29
C LEU A 7 8.20 -21.52 39.93
N VAL A 8 9.26 -21.39 40.73
CA VAL A 8 10.35 -20.45 40.46
C VAL A 8 11.07 -20.79 39.15
N ILE A 9 11.35 -22.07 38.89
CA ILE A 9 11.99 -22.54 37.65
C ILE A 9 11.10 -22.27 36.44
N LEU A 10 9.79 -22.50 36.57
CA LEU A 10 8.84 -22.25 35.48
C LEU A 10 8.76 -20.75 35.15
N LEU A 11 8.77 -19.89 36.17
CA LEU A 11 8.73 -18.44 36.01
C LEU A 11 9.99 -17.90 35.34
N THR A 12 11.18 -18.36 35.75
CA THR A 12 12.42 -17.96 35.09
C THR A 12 12.48 -18.43 33.64
N PHE A 13 11.98 -19.63 33.34
CA PHE A 13 11.91 -20.12 31.97
C PHE A 13 10.99 -19.25 31.10
N ALA A 14 9.79 -18.90 31.59
CA ALA A 14 8.85 -18.03 30.88
C ALA A 14 9.39 -16.60 30.66
N CYS A 15 10.15 -16.08 31.63
CA CYS A 15 10.78 -14.75 31.51
C CYS A 15 11.95 -14.78 30.52
N ALA A 16 12.76 -15.85 30.55
CA ALA A 16 13.86 -16.05 29.62
C ALA A 16 13.38 -16.20 28.18
N THR A 17 12.32 -16.96 27.93
CA THR A 17 11.74 -17.11 26.58
C THR A 17 11.15 -15.79 26.07
N SER A 18 10.47 -15.03 26.93
CA SER A 18 9.95 -13.69 26.57
C SER A 18 11.07 -12.72 26.20
N THR A 19 12.15 -12.72 26.98
CA THR A 19 13.34 -11.87 26.74
C THR A 19 14.05 -12.27 25.44
N TYR A 20 14.20 -13.58 25.21
CA TYR A 20 14.79 -14.12 23.98
C TYR A 20 14.00 -13.73 22.73
N LEU A 21 12.66 -13.80 22.80
CA LEU A 21 11.80 -13.37 21.71
C LEU A 21 11.95 -11.87 21.43
N LEU A 22 12.04 -11.04 22.46
CA LEU A 22 12.19 -9.59 22.28
C LEU A 22 13.50 -9.22 21.56
N ILE A 23 14.60 -9.91 21.88
CA ILE A 23 15.92 -9.67 21.28
C ILE A 23 16.03 -10.28 19.88
N SER A 24 15.37 -11.43 19.65
CA SER A 24 15.44 -12.15 18.37
C SER A 24 14.63 -11.50 17.26
N ILE A 25 13.75 -10.54 17.56
CA ILE A 25 13.05 -9.77 16.52
C ILE A 25 14.06 -8.84 15.85
N PRO A 26 14.38 -9.03 14.55
CA PRO A 26 15.26 -8.12 13.86
C PRO A 26 14.62 -6.72 13.86
N ILE A 27 15.37 -5.72 14.33
CA ILE A 27 15.01 -4.32 14.15
C ILE A 27 15.04 -4.09 12.65
N SER A 28 13.87 -4.12 12.00
CA SER A 28 13.76 -3.74 10.59
C SER A 28 14.19 -2.28 10.50
N THR A 29 15.40 -2.05 9.98
CA THR A 29 15.89 -0.72 9.67
C THR A 29 15.04 -0.18 8.53
N SER A 30 13.94 0.49 8.88
CA SER A 30 13.08 1.14 7.91
C SER A 30 13.93 2.11 7.09
N MET A 31 13.91 2.01 5.77
CA MET A 31 14.52 3.02 4.91
C MET A 31 13.90 4.37 5.24
N ARG A 32 14.71 5.41 5.45
CA ARG A 32 14.15 6.73 5.81
C ARG A 32 13.67 7.45 4.57
N ILE A 33 12.45 7.97 4.63
CA ILE A 33 12.01 9.01 3.70
C ILE A 33 12.76 10.29 4.02
N THR A 34 13.72 10.63 3.16
CA THR A 34 14.55 11.84 3.30
C THR A 34 13.77 13.14 3.04
N SER A 35 12.72 13.10 2.21
CA SER A 35 11.94 14.29 1.87
C SER A 35 10.52 13.96 1.39
N GLN A 36 9.65 14.97 1.41
CA GLN A 36 8.30 14.88 0.83
C GLN A 36 8.33 14.56 -0.68
N LYS A 37 9.37 14.99 -1.39
CA LYS A 37 9.57 14.68 -2.81
C LYS A 37 9.95 13.21 -3.02
N HIS A 38 10.83 12.68 -2.16
CA HIS A 38 11.18 11.26 -2.18
C HIS A 38 9.94 10.38 -1.93
N LEU A 39 9.06 10.77 -1.00
CA LEU A 39 7.78 10.08 -0.82
C LEU A 39 6.92 10.08 -2.10
N ASP A 40 6.82 11.23 -2.77
CA ASP A 40 6.05 11.36 -4.00
C ASP A 40 6.63 10.44 -5.10
N GLU A 41 7.96 10.37 -5.24
CA GLU A 41 8.65 9.48 -6.18
C GLU A 41 8.40 7.99 -5.88
N VAL A 42 8.44 7.61 -4.60
CA VAL A 42 8.18 6.24 -4.13
C VAL A 42 6.74 5.83 -4.44
N ILE A 43 5.77 6.73 -4.19
CA ILE A 43 4.36 6.51 -4.55
C ILE A 43 4.21 6.35 -6.07
N GLN A 44 4.78 7.27 -6.86
CA GLN A 44 4.70 7.23 -8.32
C GLN A 44 5.29 5.94 -8.89
N LYS A 45 6.46 5.51 -8.39
CA LYS A 45 7.07 4.24 -8.78
C LYS A 45 6.18 3.04 -8.42
N GLY A 46 5.52 3.08 -7.27
CA GLY A 46 4.54 2.07 -6.87
C GLY A 46 3.33 2.01 -7.82
N LEU A 47 2.79 3.16 -8.21
CA LEU A 47 1.70 3.25 -9.18
C LEU A 47 2.11 2.71 -10.56
N GLN A 48 3.28 3.11 -11.05
CA GLN A 48 3.81 2.65 -12.35
C GLN A 48 4.04 1.14 -12.38
N LYS A 49 4.53 0.54 -11.29
CA LYS A 49 4.67 -0.92 -11.16
C LYS A 49 3.34 -1.67 -11.27
N GLN A 50 2.23 -1.00 -10.95
CA GLN A 50 0.87 -1.55 -11.07
C GLN A 50 0.22 -1.19 -12.42
N GLY A 51 0.99 -0.68 -13.38
CA GLY A 51 0.50 -0.32 -14.71
C GLY A 51 -0.28 1.00 -14.76
N ILE A 52 -0.22 1.81 -13.70
CA ILE A 52 -0.87 3.13 -13.68
C ILE A 52 0.14 4.16 -14.19
N ALA A 53 -0.05 4.59 -15.43
CA ALA A 53 0.76 5.61 -16.08
C ALA A 53 0.46 7.02 -15.52
N ASN A 54 1.34 7.98 -15.78
CA ASN A 54 1.29 9.33 -15.19
C ASN A 54 0.08 10.16 -15.62
N ASP A 55 -0.53 9.81 -16.74
CA ASP A 55 -1.75 10.38 -17.30
C ASP A 55 -3.03 9.81 -16.65
N HIS A 56 -2.95 8.62 -16.03
CA HIS A 56 -4.07 7.96 -15.35
C HIS A 56 -4.27 8.42 -13.90
N TYR A 57 -3.46 9.36 -13.42
CA TYR A 57 -3.69 10.00 -12.13
C TYR A 57 -3.43 11.50 -12.17
N ARG A 58 -4.17 12.23 -11.34
CA ARG A 58 -4.04 13.68 -11.17
C ARG A 58 -3.60 13.97 -9.75
N VAL A 59 -2.62 14.85 -9.59
CA VAL A 59 -2.16 15.32 -8.28
C VAL A 59 -2.64 16.74 -8.07
N TYR A 60 -3.39 16.97 -7.00
CA TYR A 60 -3.82 18.31 -6.61
C TYR A 60 -3.70 18.49 -5.11
N THR A 61 -3.68 19.75 -4.69
CA THR A 61 -3.64 20.11 -3.28
C THR A 61 -5.07 20.32 -2.80
N ALA A 62 -5.54 19.49 -1.88
CA ALA A 62 -6.80 19.73 -1.19
C ALA A 62 -6.53 20.58 0.05
N VAL A 63 -7.20 21.74 0.11
CA VAL A 63 -7.26 22.59 1.31
C VAL A 63 -8.55 22.23 2.02
N LYS A 64 -8.45 21.60 3.19
CA LYS A 64 -9.63 21.28 3.99
C LYS A 64 -9.94 22.39 5.00
N ASP A 65 -8.91 23.05 5.50
CA ASP A 65 -8.93 24.25 6.37
C ASP A 65 -7.62 25.03 6.17
N SER A 66 -7.54 26.29 6.62
CA SER A 66 -6.39 27.18 6.34
C SER A 66 -5.04 26.68 6.85
N LEU A 67 -5.03 25.70 7.77
CA LEU A 67 -3.84 25.09 8.35
C LEU A 67 -3.56 23.67 7.81
N PHE A 68 -4.47 23.10 7.01
CA PHE A 68 -4.40 21.71 6.57
C PHE A 68 -4.35 21.61 5.04
N ILE A 69 -3.12 21.65 4.52
CA ILE A 69 -2.79 21.52 3.10
C ILE A 69 -2.27 20.10 2.87
N ARG A 70 -2.97 19.30 2.05
CA ARG A 70 -2.52 17.95 1.69
C ARG A 70 -2.59 17.70 0.19
N LYS A 71 -1.53 17.08 -0.35
CA LYS A 71 -1.56 16.56 -1.72
C LYS A 71 -2.41 15.29 -1.81
N VAL A 72 -3.31 15.30 -2.78
CA VAL A 72 -4.22 14.21 -3.12
C VAL A 72 -3.85 13.68 -4.49
N TYR A 73 -3.69 12.37 -4.59
CA TYR A 73 -3.57 11.62 -5.84
C TYR A 73 -4.95 11.09 -6.17
N GLN A 74 -5.58 11.58 -7.22
CA GLN A 74 -6.78 10.97 -7.76
C GLN A 74 -6.37 10.02 -8.88
N ILE A 75 -6.70 8.75 -8.70
CA ILE A 75 -6.32 7.66 -9.59
C ILE A 75 -7.61 7.09 -10.16
N ASP A 76 -7.74 7.15 -11.47
CA ASP A 76 -8.92 6.64 -12.17
C ASP A 76 -8.55 5.28 -12.77
N THR A 77 -9.28 4.24 -12.38
CA THR A 77 -9.01 2.84 -12.76
C THR A 77 -10.20 2.22 -13.49
N PRO A 78 -9.97 1.29 -14.44
CA PRO A 78 -11.06 0.56 -15.10
C PRO A 78 -11.83 -0.34 -14.11
N ALA A 79 -13.06 -0.73 -14.44
CA ALA A 79 -13.94 -1.52 -13.58
C ALA A 79 -13.37 -2.90 -13.17
N GLY A 80 -12.49 -3.49 -13.97
CA GLY A 80 -11.81 -4.75 -13.66
C GLY A 80 -10.52 -4.62 -12.85
N PHE A 81 -10.09 -3.41 -12.51
CA PHE A 81 -8.83 -3.18 -11.80
C PHE A 81 -8.95 -3.55 -10.31
N SER A 82 -8.05 -4.42 -9.83
CA SER A 82 -8.03 -4.81 -8.42
C SER A 82 -7.42 -3.71 -7.54
N LYS A 83 -8.30 -2.87 -6.97
CA LYS A 83 -7.91 -1.81 -6.03
C LYS A 83 -7.26 -2.37 -4.75
N THR A 84 -7.67 -3.57 -4.33
CA THR A 84 -7.09 -4.28 -3.18
C THR A 84 -5.67 -4.76 -3.47
N THR A 85 -5.39 -5.23 -4.68
CA THR A 85 -4.02 -5.61 -5.10
C THR A 85 -3.12 -4.38 -5.13
N LEU A 86 -3.59 -3.28 -5.72
CA LEU A 86 -2.89 -1.99 -5.68
C LEU A 86 -2.58 -1.57 -4.24
N HIS A 87 -3.58 -1.64 -3.35
CA HIS A 87 -3.42 -1.29 -1.95
C HIS A 87 -2.36 -2.16 -1.27
N TYR A 88 -2.42 -3.48 -1.44
CA TYR A 88 -1.47 -4.42 -0.86
C TYR A 88 -0.04 -4.16 -1.33
N GLU A 89 0.18 -4.07 -2.64
CA GLU A 89 1.53 -3.90 -3.20
C GLU A 89 2.13 -2.54 -2.84
N LEU A 90 1.32 -1.48 -2.88
CA LEU A 90 1.77 -0.16 -2.46
C LEU A 90 2.03 -0.10 -0.95
N HIS A 91 1.21 -0.77 -0.15
CA HIS A 91 1.43 -0.84 1.30
C HIS A 91 2.73 -1.58 1.62
N LYS A 92 2.99 -2.72 0.98
CA LYS A 92 4.23 -3.50 1.14
C LYS A 92 5.45 -2.63 0.86
N LEU A 93 5.45 -1.92 -0.28
CA LEU A 93 6.52 -1.02 -0.68
C LEU A 93 6.72 0.14 0.30
N LEU A 94 5.64 0.76 0.79
CA LEU A 94 5.73 1.88 1.74
C LEU A 94 6.11 1.45 3.17
N THR A 95 5.78 0.22 3.56
CA THR A 95 6.11 -0.32 4.89
C THR A 95 7.62 -0.47 5.09
N GLU A 96 8.37 -0.73 4.01
CA GLU A 96 9.84 -0.71 4.02
C GLU A 96 10.40 0.64 4.49
N TYR A 97 9.61 1.72 4.38
CA TYR A 97 9.97 3.06 4.82
C TYR A 97 9.31 3.49 6.15
N GLY A 98 8.69 2.55 6.88
CA GLY A 98 7.95 2.87 8.11
C GLY A 98 6.68 3.71 7.85
N ILE A 99 6.15 3.66 6.63
CA ILE A 99 4.91 4.33 6.24
C ILE A 99 3.78 3.32 6.24
N GLN A 100 2.72 3.65 6.95
CA GLN A 100 1.48 2.91 6.95
C GLN A 100 0.55 3.45 5.86
N LEU A 101 -0.27 2.56 5.30
CA LEU A 101 -1.22 2.90 4.24
C LEU A 101 -2.63 2.40 4.61
N PRO A 102 -3.27 2.91 5.67
CA PRO A 102 -4.65 2.54 5.97
C PRO A 102 -5.60 2.91 4.82
N GLY A 103 -6.53 2.01 4.53
CA GLY A 103 -7.54 2.18 3.49
C GLY A 103 -8.95 2.31 4.06
N LYS A 104 -9.77 3.18 3.45
CA LYS A 104 -11.20 3.30 3.70
C LYS A 104 -11.95 3.08 2.39
N VAL A 105 -12.81 2.06 2.37
CA VAL A 105 -13.71 1.79 1.24
C VAL A 105 -14.95 2.67 1.37
N LEU A 106 -15.36 3.28 0.25
CA LEU A 106 -16.58 4.05 0.12
C LEU A 106 -17.58 3.23 -0.70
N PHE A 107 -18.76 3.06 -0.14
CA PHE A 107 -19.88 2.36 -0.77
C PHE A 107 -20.90 3.38 -1.28
N PRO A 108 -21.64 3.06 -2.37
CA PRO A 108 -21.70 1.77 -3.07
C PRO A 108 -20.65 1.54 -4.17
N GLU A 109 -19.95 2.57 -4.64
CA GLU A 109 -19.09 2.51 -5.84
C GLU A 109 -17.79 1.73 -5.63
N GLN A 110 -17.48 1.35 -4.39
CA GLN A 110 -16.25 0.66 -3.97
C GLN A 110 -14.99 1.48 -4.28
N ASP A 111 -15.12 2.80 -4.26
CA ASP A 111 -13.99 3.72 -4.31
C ASP A 111 -13.15 3.56 -3.03
N ILE A 112 -11.82 3.62 -3.15
CA ILE A 112 -10.92 3.42 -1.99
C ILE A 112 -10.12 4.68 -1.73
N HIS A 113 -10.18 5.16 -0.49
CA HIS A 113 -9.31 6.21 0.01
C HIS A 113 -8.17 5.59 0.83
N LEU A 114 -6.95 5.74 0.33
CA LEU A 114 -5.73 5.31 1.03
C LEU A 114 -5.04 6.53 1.64
N TYR A 115 -4.66 6.43 2.91
CA TYR A 115 -3.98 7.51 3.63
C TYR A 115 -2.53 7.14 3.84
N VAL A 116 -1.61 7.93 3.31
CA VAL A 116 -0.17 7.70 3.48
C VAL A 116 0.23 8.33 4.80
N THR A 117 0.49 7.51 5.82
CA THR A 117 0.69 7.96 7.19
C THR A 117 2.03 7.55 7.75
N SER A 118 2.69 8.45 8.47
CA SER A 118 3.85 8.13 9.31
C SER A 118 3.69 8.83 10.65
N ASN A 119 3.96 8.11 11.75
CA ASN A 119 3.78 8.60 13.13
C ASN A 119 2.40 9.25 13.38
N GLY A 120 1.33 8.63 12.86
CA GLY A 120 -0.04 9.14 12.98
C GLY A 120 -0.37 10.38 12.15
N THR A 121 0.62 10.98 11.47
CA THR A 121 0.42 12.13 10.58
C THR A 121 0.20 11.64 9.16
N ILE A 122 -0.88 12.10 8.53
CA ILE A 122 -1.17 11.74 7.14
C ILE A 122 -0.56 12.80 6.20
N TYR A 123 0.36 12.36 5.35
CA TYR A 123 1.10 13.20 4.42
C TYR A 123 0.45 13.28 3.03
N ARG A 124 -0.13 12.18 2.55
CA ARG A 124 -0.80 12.09 1.25
C ARG A 124 -2.09 11.32 1.36
N THR A 125 -2.98 11.55 0.41
CA THR A 125 -4.19 10.75 0.26
C THR A 125 -4.30 10.30 -1.18
N LEU A 126 -4.48 9.01 -1.40
CA LEU A 126 -4.76 8.45 -2.71
C LEU A 126 -6.26 8.14 -2.74
N ARG A 127 -6.96 8.65 -3.75
CA ARG A 127 -8.36 8.36 -4.04
C ARG A 127 -8.40 7.50 -5.29
N VAL A 128 -8.65 6.22 -5.11
CA VAL A 128 -8.72 5.23 -6.19
C VAL A 128 -10.17 5.07 -6.58
N ARG A 129 -10.54 5.55 -7.76
CA ARG A 129 -11.92 5.61 -8.24
C ARG A 129 -12.13 4.73 -9.44
N THR A 130 -13.31 4.13 -9.55
CA THR A 130 -13.68 3.41 -10.78
C THR A 130 -14.21 4.40 -11.80
N SER A 131 -13.56 4.51 -12.96
CA SER A 131 -14.03 5.33 -14.07
C SER A 131 -14.50 4.42 -15.22
N PRO A 132 -15.78 4.50 -15.63
CA PRO A 132 -16.34 3.63 -16.67
C PRO A 132 -15.76 3.93 -18.07
N ASP A 133 -15.24 5.14 -18.29
CA ASP A 133 -14.73 5.59 -19.58
C ASP A 133 -13.32 5.07 -19.90
N ILE A 134 -12.64 4.48 -18.91
CA ILE A 134 -11.32 3.87 -19.10
C ILE A 134 -11.56 2.41 -19.45
N THR A 135 -11.54 2.09 -20.74
CA THR A 135 -11.53 0.69 -21.18
C THR A 135 -10.17 0.09 -20.86
N SER A 136 -10.17 -1.05 -20.15
CA SER A 136 -8.96 -1.86 -19.96
C SER A 136 -8.48 -2.31 -21.33
N SER A 137 -7.45 -1.68 -21.90
CA SER A 137 -6.80 -2.17 -23.12
C SER A 137 -6.00 -3.42 -22.77
N SER A 138 -6.69 -4.53 -22.59
CA SER A 138 -6.11 -5.84 -22.33
C SER A 138 -6.72 -6.86 -23.29
N ASP A 139 -6.49 -6.68 -24.60
CA ASP A 139 -6.43 -7.81 -25.55
C ASP A 139 -5.93 -7.35 -26.93
N SER A 140 -4.61 -7.44 -27.16
CA SER A 140 -4.02 -7.30 -28.50
C SER A 140 -3.13 -8.49 -28.89
N THR A 141 -3.21 -9.62 -28.17
CA THR A 141 -2.38 -10.81 -28.44
C THR A 141 -3.18 -12.11 -28.48
N ARG A 142 -4.38 -12.12 -29.10
CA ARG A 142 -5.13 -13.37 -29.33
C ARG A 142 -5.68 -13.61 -30.74
N ASN A 143 -5.42 -12.72 -31.70
CA ASN A 143 -5.90 -12.88 -33.09
C ASN A 143 -4.77 -13.07 -34.11
N SER A 144 -3.86 -14.01 -33.86
CA SER A 144 -3.02 -14.57 -34.93
C SER A 144 -3.15 -16.10 -34.93
N LEU A 145 -4.35 -16.58 -35.27
CA LEU A 145 -4.51 -17.94 -35.79
C LEU A 145 -4.39 -17.82 -37.32
N PRO A 146 -3.43 -18.49 -37.98
CA PRO A 146 -3.38 -18.50 -39.43
C PRO A 146 -4.60 -19.26 -39.96
N ASP A 147 -5.38 -18.59 -40.80
CA ASP A 147 -6.49 -19.16 -41.54
C ASP A 147 -5.94 -20.20 -42.52
N SER A 148 -6.02 -21.48 -42.14
CA SER A 148 -5.75 -22.62 -43.00
C SER A 148 -6.95 -22.87 -43.92
N SER A 149 -7.22 -21.91 -44.81
CA SER A 149 -8.20 -22.05 -45.88
C SER A 149 -7.73 -21.37 -47.17
N LYS A 150 -6.52 -21.71 -47.63
CA LYS A 150 -6.18 -21.65 -49.06
C LYS A 150 -5.49 -22.92 -49.48
N LEU A 151 -6.25 -23.74 -50.22
CA LEU A 151 -5.75 -24.70 -51.20
C LEU A 151 -4.90 -23.98 -52.25
#